data_AF-A0A067DE41-F1
#
_entry.id   AF-A0A067DE41-F1
#
_cell.length_a   1.000
_cell.length_b   1.000
_cell.length_c   1.000
_cell.angle_alpha   90.00
_cell.angle_beta   90.00
_cell.angle_gamma   90.00
#
_symmetry.space_group_name_H-M   'P 1'
#
loop_
_entity.id
_entity.type
_entity.pdbx_description
1 polymer ?
#
loop_
_entity_poly.entity_id
_entity_poly.type
_entity_poly.pdbx_seq_one_letter_code
_entity_poly.pdbx_strand_id
1 'polypeptide(L)'
;MESDLDLPVMNDAARTLSDFGVPYEIKILPPHQNCKEALSYALSAKERGIKIIIVGDGVEAHLSGVAAANSQILVIRVPLLSEDWSEDDVINSIR
;
A
#
# COMPACT_ATOMS: atom_id res chain seq x y z
N MET A 1 1.04 -4.02 -1.47
CA MET A 1 1.40 -3.59 -2.84
C MET A 1 0.64 -4.48 -3.82
N GLU A 2 0.61 -4.11 -5.09
CA GLU A 2 -0.26 -4.73 -6.10
C GLU A 2 0.47 -5.83 -6.89
N SER A 3 1.78 -5.67 -7.08
CA SER A 3 2.64 -6.60 -7.79
C SER A 3 3.97 -6.80 -7.06
N ASP A 4 4.64 -7.91 -7.33
CA ASP A 4 6.04 -8.13 -6.95
C ASP A 4 7.00 -7.15 -7.64
N LEU A 5 6.62 -6.57 -8.78
CA LEU A 5 7.35 -5.48 -9.43
C LEU A 5 7.46 -4.22 -8.56
N ASP A 6 6.59 -4.07 -7.55
CA ASP A 6 6.61 -2.95 -6.61
C ASP A 6 7.64 -3.13 -5.49
N LEU A 7 8.15 -4.37 -5.28
CA LEU A 7 9.08 -4.70 -4.20
C LEU A 7 10.36 -3.86 -4.19
N PRO A 8 11.02 -3.55 -5.32
CA PRO A 8 12.20 -2.71 -5.32
C PRO A 8 11.98 -1.36 -4.63
N VAL A 9 10.82 -0.72 -4.86
CA VAL A 9 10.46 0.55 -4.21
C VAL A 9 10.03 0.33 -2.76
N MET A 10 9.19 -0.68 -2.51
CA MET A 10 8.64 -0.94 -1.18
C MET A 10 9.67 -1.49 -0.17
N ASN A 11 10.79 -2.04 -0.66
CA ASN A 11 11.89 -2.52 0.17
C ASN A 11 12.55 -1.41 0.99
N ASP A 12 12.56 -0.16 0.50
CA ASP A 12 13.10 0.96 1.28
C ASP A 12 12.26 1.22 2.55
N ALA A 13 10.94 1.07 2.45
CA ALA A 13 10.06 1.13 3.62
C ALA A 13 10.32 -0.04 4.58
N ALA A 14 10.43 -1.27 4.07
CA ALA A 14 10.71 -2.46 4.88
C ALA A 14 12.07 -2.36 5.59
N ARG A 15 13.09 -1.85 4.90
CA ARG A 15 14.42 -1.60 5.46
C ARG A 15 14.37 -0.56 6.55
N THR A 16 13.69 0.56 6.32
CA THR A 16 13.53 1.62 7.33
C THR A 16 12.85 1.06 8.59
N LEU A 17 11.78 0.28 8.44
CA LEU A 17 11.12 -0.38 9.58
C LEU A 17 12.05 -1.34 10.32
N SER A 18 12.86 -2.11 9.59
CA SER A 18 13.87 -3.01 10.16
C SER A 18 14.92 -2.26 10.98
N ASP A 19 15.44 -1.14 10.45
CA ASP A 19 16.48 -0.33 11.10
C ASP A 19 15.98 0.26 12.43
N PHE A 20 14.68 0.56 12.54
CA PHE A 20 14.04 0.99 13.78
C PHE A 20 13.53 -0.16 14.67
N GLY A 21 13.72 -1.42 14.26
CA GLY A 21 13.23 -2.59 15.00
C GLY A 21 11.70 -2.71 15.04
N VAL A 22 11.00 -2.12 14.08
CA VAL A 22 9.54 -2.18 13.98
C VAL A 22 9.14 -3.47 13.25
N PRO A 23 8.36 -4.37 13.87
CA PRO A 23 7.90 -5.58 13.19
C PRO A 23 6.89 -5.22 12.08
N TYR A 24 7.01 -5.89 10.94
CA TYR A 24 6.14 -5.68 9.78
C TYR A 24 5.83 -6.99 9.06
N GLU A 25 4.79 -6.97 8.24
CA GLU A 25 4.49 -8.01 7.27
C GLU A 25 4.38 -7.40 5.87
N ILE A 26 4.70 -8.17 4.84
CA ILE A 26 4.57 -7.76 3.45
C ILE A 26 3.50 -8.64 2.80
N LYS A 27 2.57 -8.00 2.09
CA LYS A 27 1.51 -8.65 1.31
C LYS A 27 1.41 -8.04 -0.09
N ILE A 28 1.30 -8.91 -1.08
CA ILE A 28 0.93 -8.58 -2.46
C ILE A 28 -0.56 -8.90 -2.57
N LEU A 29 -1.38 -7.91 -2.91
CA LEU A 29 -2.83 -8.00 -2.94
C LEU A 29 -3.32 -7.56 -4.33
N PRO A 30 -4.23 -8.29 -4.97
CA PRO A 30 -4.62 -8.02 -6.35
C PRO A 30 -5.36 -6.67 -6.46
N PRO A 31 -5.02 -5.82 -7.45
CA PRO A 31 -5.60 -4.49 -7.60
C PRO A 31 -7.01 -4.51 -8.19
N HIS A 32 -7.29 -5.50 -9.05
CA HIS A 32 -8.48 -5.52 -9.89
C HIS A 32 -9.13 -6.90 -9.94
N GLN A 33 -10.46 -6.89 -9.83
CA GLN A 33 -11.41 -8.02 -9.90
C GLN A 33 -11.70 -8.78 -8.60
N ASN A 34 -10.83 -8.74 -7.58
CA ASN A 34 -11.13 -9.41 -6.31
C ASN A 34 -10.63 -8.63 -5.09
N CYS A 35 -11.07 -7.36 -4.97
CA CYS A 35 -10.80 -6.50 -3.82
C CYS A 35 -11.23 -7.08 -2.46
N LYS A 36 -11.87 -8.26 -2.42
CA LYS A 36 -12.25 -8.96 -1.19
C LYS A 36 -11.06 -9.20 -0.27
N GLU A 37 -9.89 -9.55 -0.83
CA GLU A 37 -8.72 -9.81 -0.01
C GLU A 37 -8.16 -8.52 0.60
N ALA A 38 -8.00 -7.48 -0.22
CA ALA A 38 -7.61 -6.14 0.23
C ALA A 38 -8.57 -5.56 1.26
N LEU A 39 -9.88 -5.71 1.03
CA LEU A 39 -10.93 -5.30 1.95
C LEU A 39 -10.86 -6.07 3.27
N SER A 40 -10.75 -7.40 3.20
CA SER A 40 -10.65 -8.25 4.39
C SER A 40 -9.39 -7.93 5.20
N TYR A 41 -8.27 -7.67 4.53
CA TYR A 41 -7.04 -7.24 5.16
C TYR A 41 -7.23 -5.89 5.87
N ALA A 42 -7.80 -4.90 5.19
CA ALA A 42 -8.03 -3.56 5.75
C ALA A 42 -8.98 -3.56 6.97
N LEU A 43 -10.07 -4.33 6.90
CA LEU A 43 -11.06 -4.46 7.97
C LEU A 43 -10.50 -5.17 9.21
N SER A 44 -9.71 -6.23 9.01
CA SER A 44 -9.15 -7.03 10.12
C SER A 44 -7.86 -6.44 10.71
N ALA A 45 -7.23 -5.46 10.05
CA ALA A 45 -5.90 -4.97 10.41
C ALA A 45 -5.77 -4.56 11.89
N LYS A 46 -6.74 -3.80 12.40
CA LYS A 46 -6.74 -3.33 13.80
C LYS A 46 -6.85 -4.48 14.80
N GLU A 47 -7.70 -5.47 14.52
CA GLU A 47 -7.89 -6.66 15.36
C GLU A 47 -6.63 -7.53 15.39
N ARG A 48 -5.90 -7.58 14.27
CA ARG A 48 -4.58 -8.24 14.16
C ARG A 48 -3.44 -7.48 14.84
N GLY A 49 -3.72 -6.31 15.45
CA GLY A 49 -2.72 -5.49 16.13
C GLY A 49 -1.90 -4.58 15.21
N ILE A 50 -2.21 -4.53 13.91
CA ILE A 50 -1.56 -3.63 12.95
C ILE A 50 -1.88 -2.18 13.33
N LYS A 51 -0.87 -1.31 13.28
CA LYS A 51 -0.99 0.12 13.63
C LYS A 51 -0.98 1.06 12.44
N ILE A 52 -0.30 0.67 11.37
CA ILE A 52 -0.13 1.45 10.14
C ILE A 52 -0.15 0.46 8.97
N ILE A 53 -0.80 0.83 7.87
CA ILE A 53 -0.70 0.14 6.59
C ILE A 53 0.08 1.04 5.63
N ILE A 54 1.15 0.53 5.04
CA ILE A 54 1.89 1.21 3.96
C ILE A 54 1.56 0.51 2.65
N VAL A 55 1.02 1.25 1.69
CA VAL A 55 0.52 0.72 0.42
C VAL A 55 1.31 1.33 -0.74
N GLY A 56 2.10 0.50 -1.43
CA GLY A 56 2.57 0.83 -2.78
C GLY A 56 1.43 0.68 -3.78
N ASP A 57 1.12 1.75 -4.50
CA ASP A 57 -0.02 1.84 -5.42
C ASP A 57 0.27 2.86 -6.53
N GLY A 58 -0.18 2.59 -7.75
CA GLY A 58 -0.01 3.47 -8.91
C GLY A 58 -0.92 4.70 -8.86
N VAL A 59 -0.99 5.46 -9.96
CA VAL A 59 -1.79 6.70 -10.07
C VAL A 59 -3.26 6.50 -9.72
N GLU A 60 -3.84 5.37 -10.09
CA GLU A 60 -5.27 5.11 -9.91
C GLU A 60 -5.69 4.86 -8.46
N ALA A 61 -4.74 4.57 -7.57
CA ALA A 61 -4.92 4.50 -6.12
C ALA A 61 -5.98 3.48 -5.63
N HIS A 62 -6.18 2.38 -6.36
CA HIS A 62 -7.25 1.44 -6.07
C HIS A 62 -7.04 0.70 -4.74
N LEU A 63 -5.86 0.11 -4.52
CA LEU A 63 -5.56 -0.64 -3.30
C LEU A 63 -5.52 0.27 -2.06
N SER A 64 -4.87 1.42 -2.19
CA SER A 64 -4.72 2.42 -1.14
C SER A 64 -6.05 3.08 -0.79
N GLY A 65 -6.90 3.36 -1.78
CA GLY A 65 -8.27 3.84 -1.58
C GLY A 65 -9.13 2.82 -0.83
N VAL A 66 -9.10 1.55 -1.22
CA VAL A 66 -9.81 0.47 -0.50
C VAL A 66 -9.30 0.36 0.94
N ALA A 67 -7.99 0.36 1.16
CA ALA A 67 -7.42 0.25 2.49
C ALA A 67 -7.81 1.44 3.38
N ALA A 68 -7.67 2.67 2.87
CA ALA A 68 -7.99 3.89 3.60
C ALA A 68 -9.48 4.00 3.94
N ALA A 69 -10.37 3.65 3.00
CA ALA A 69 -11.81 3.73 3.22
C ALA A 69 -12.35 2.68 4.21
N ASN A 70 -11.65 1.55 4.38
CA ASN A 70 -12.15 0.40 5.14
C ASN A 70 -11.32 0.05 6.37
N SER A 71 -10.29 0.83 6.70
CA SER A 71 -9.48 0.63 7.90
C SER A 71 -9.72 1.72 8.94
N GLN A 72 -9.58 1.35 10.21
CA GLN A 72 -9.64 2.29 11.34
C GLN A 72 -8.25 2.74 11.81
N ILE A 73 -7.21 2.41 11.06
CA ILE A 73 -5.82 2.74 11.35
C ILE A 73 -5.23 3.59 10.22
N LEU A 74 -4.08 4.21 10.48
CA LEU A 74 -3.41 5.06 9.51
C LEU A 74 -3.02 4.26 8.26
N VAL A 75 -3.36 4.80 7.09
CA VAL A 75 -2.94 4.28 5.80
C VAL A 75 -2.03 5.31 5.14
N ILE A 76 -0.81 4.89 4.78
CA ILE A 76 0.18 5.70 4.07
C ILE A 76 0.31 5.12 2.66
N ARG A 77 0.08 5.96 1.65
CA ARG A 77 0.30 5.58 0.26
C ARG A 77 1.71 5.97 -0.17
N VAL A 78 2.40 5.05 -0.84
CA VAL A 78 3.64 5.29 -1.57
C VAL A 78 3.29 5.21 -3.05
N PRO A 79 3.23 6.37 -3.75
CA PRO A 79 2.82 6.37 -5.15
C PRO A 79 3.94 5.79 -6.03
N LEU A 80 3.57 4.86 -6.92
CA LEU A 80 4.51 4.12 -7.76
C LEU A 80 4.53 4.69 -9.18
N LEU A 81 5.73 4.82 -9.74
CA LEU A 81 5.95 5.22 -11.12
C LEU A 81 5.87 3.99 -12.05
N SER A 82 5.17 4.12 -13.18
CA SER A 82 5.14 3.13 -14.26
C SER A 82 5.41 3.79 -15.61
N GLU A 83 5.55 3.00 -16.67
CA GLU A 83 5.78 3.52 -18.04
C GLU A 83 4.59 4.34 -18.58
N ASP A 84 3.39 4.15 -18.02
CA ASP A 84 2.16 4.78 -18.50
C ASP A 84 1.95 6.21 -17.97
N TRP A 85 2.66 6.60 -16.91
CA TRP A 85 2.38 7.83 -16.15
C TRP A 85 3.62 8.71 -15.99
N SER A 86 3.44 10.03 -16.08
CA SER A 86 4.51 10.98 -15.78
C SER A 86 4.69 11.19 -14.27
N GLU A 87 5.85 11.73 -13.86
CA GLU A 87 6.07 12.12 -12.46
C GLU A 87 5.00 13.12 -11.96
N ASP A 88 4.56 14.03 -12.83
CA ASP A 88 3.49 14.97 -12.51
C ASP A 88 2.16 14.27 -12.28
N ASP A 89 1.83 13.23 -13.06
CA ASP A 89 0.61 12.42 -12.85
C ASP A 89 0.66 11.70 -11.50
N VAL A 90 1.81 11.10 -11.18
CA VAL A 90 2.07 10.42 -9.90
C VAL A 90 1.91 11.40 -8.73
N ILE A 91 2.51 12.59 -8.80
CA ILE A 91 2.41 13.61 -7.75
C ILE A 91 0.99 14.17 -7.63
N ASN A 92 0.30 14.39 -8.75
CA ASN A 92 -1.07 14.90 -8.72
C ASN A 92 -2.06 13.87 -8.17
N SER A 93 -1.77 12.57 -8.31
CA SER A 93 -2.65 11.51 -7.82
C SER A 93 -2.74 11.39 -6.29
N ILE A 94 -1.81 12.01 -5.55
CA ILE A 94 -1.79 12.00 -4.08
C ILE A 94 -2.31 13.30 -3.44
N ARG A 95 -2.76 14.26 -4.27
CA ARG A 95 -3.39 15.52 -3.82
C ARG A 95 -4.87 15.31 -3.53
#